data_AF-A0A9E3BXX0-F1
#
_entry.id   AF-A0A9E3BXX0-F1
#
_cell.length_a   1.000
_cell.length_b   1.000
_cell.length_c   1.000
_cell.angle_alpha   90.00
_cell.angle_beta   90.00
_cell.angle_gamma   90.00
#
_symmetry.space_group_name_H-M   'P 1'
#
loop_
_entity.id
_entity.type
_entity.pdbx_description
1 polymer ?
#
loop_
_entity_poly.entity_id
_entity_poly.type
_entity_poly.pdbx_seq_one_letter_code
_entity_poly.pdbx_strand_id
1 'polypeptide(L)'
;MPKRQLPVPTAEEDAAINRGIAADPDTWEWTEEDFKHARPASEVFPDLVADALKRRRGAQKHPTKVLVSLRLERDVVERLRASGPGWQSRVNDMLRKAVLGG
;
A
#
# COMPACT_ATOMS: atom_id res chain seq x y z
N MET A 1 -11.08 -4.16 8.02
CA MET A 1 -11.13 -2.70 8.21
C MET A 1 -11.38 -2.04 6.86
N PRO A 2 -12.44 -1.23 6.71
CA PRO A 2 -12.59 -0.41 5.50
C PRO A 2 -11.40 0.54 5.37
N LYS A 3 -10.92 0.78 4.14
CA LYS A 3 -9.83 1.74 3.89
C LYS A 3 -10.31 3.13 4.31
N ARG A 4 -9.53 3.84 5.12
CA ARG A 4 -9.81 5.24 5.46
C ARG A 4 -9.62 6.09 4.21
N GLN A 5 -10.69 6.67 3.68
CA GLN A 5 -10.60 7.67 2.62
C GLN A 5 -10.18 8.98 3.28
N LEU A 6 -9.03 9.52 2.89
CA LEU A 6 -8.66 10.89 3.25
C LEU A 6 -9.34 11.81 2.22
N PRO A 7 -10.18 12.78 2.65
CA PRO A 7 -10.78 13.73 1.72
C PRO A 7 -9.68 14.60 1.11
N VAL A 8 -9.73 14.78 -0.21
CA VAL A 8 -8.88 15.76 -0.90
C VAL A 8 -9.47 17.15 -0.64
N PRO A 9 -8.67 18.16 -0.29
CA PRO A 9 -9.17 19.52 -0.13
C PRO A 9 -9.88 20.03 -1.38
N THR A 10 -10.91 20.83 -1.19
CA THR A 10 -11.53 21.63 -2.24
C THR A 10 -10.64 22.82 -2.60
N ALA A 11 -10.89 23.45 -3.76
CA ALA A 11 -10.14 24.62 -4.18
C ALA A 11 -10.23 25.80 -3.19
N GLU A 12 -11.36 25.94 -2.51
CA GLU A 12 -11.55 26.97 -1.47
C GLU A 12 -10.71 26.67 -0.22
N GLU A 13 -10.65 25.40 0.18
CA GLU A 13 -9.82 24.94 1.30
C GLU A 13 -8.33 25.06 0.97
N ASP A 14 -7.90 24.70 -0.24
CA ASP A 14 -6.52 24.90 -0.71
C ASP A 14 -6.15 26.39 -0.69
N ALA A 15 -7.04 27.27 -1.13
CA ALA A 15 -6.81 28.71 -1.08
C ALA A 15 -6.69 29.22 0.37
N ALA A 16 -7.46 28.65 1.30
CA ALA A 16 -7.36 28.98 2.73
C ALA A 16 -6.03 28.48 3.34
N ILE A 17 -5.60 27.27 3.00
CA ILE A 17 -4.31 26.69 3.42
C ILE A 17 -3.16 27.56 2.92
N ASN A 18 -3.17 27.95 1.64
CA ASN A 18 -2.14 28.79 1.04
C ASN A 18 -2.07 30.19 1.68
N ARG A 19 -3.22 30.79 2.05
CA ARG A 19 -3.22 32.05 2.80
C ARG A 19 -2.60 31.89 4.19
N GLY A 20 -2.86 30.77 4.86
CA GLY A 20 -2.26 30.47 6.16
C GLY A 20 -0.74 30.34 6.06
N ILE A 21 -0.27 29.59 5.07
CA ILE A 21 1.16 29.43 4.74
C ILE A 21 1.81 30.79 4.48
N ALA A 22 1.19 31.65 3.67
CA ALA A 22 1.74 32.96 3.32
C ALA A 22 1.73 33.98 4.48
N ALA A 23 0.87 33.80 5.46
CA ALA A 23 0.77 34.68 6.62
C ALA A 23 1.71 34.27 7.77
N ASP A 24 2.30 33.08 7.70
CA ASP A 24 3.18 32.54 8.73
C ASP A 24 4.63 33.03 8.53
N PRO A 25 5.18 33.86 9.44
CA PRO A 25 6.54 34.36 9.33
C PRO A 25 7.63 33.30 9.51
N ASP A 26 7.29 32.14 10.10
CA ASP A 26 8.23 31.02 10.28
C ASP A 26 8.19 30.03 9.09
N THR A 27 7.26 30.24 8.15
CA THR A 27 7.20 29.43 6.93
C THR A 27 8.23 29.94 5.91
N TRP A 28 9.08 29.03 5.47
CA TRP A 28 10.08 29.26 4.43
C TRP A 28 10.00 28.14 3.40
N GLU A 29 10.19 28.48 2.12
CA GLU A 29 10.25 27.51 1.04
C GLU A 29 11.68 27.01 0.86
N TRP A 30 11.83 25.70 0.64
CA TRP A 30 13.14 25.11 0.36
C TRP A 30 13.69 25.64 -0.96
N THR A 31 14.92 26.13 -0.92
CA THR A 31 15.66 26.56 -2.11
C THR A 31 16.33 25.38 -2.81
N GLU A 32 16.79 25.58 -4.04
CA GLU A 32 17.56 24.57 -4.76
C GLU A 32 18.89 24.25 -4.03
N GLU A 33 19.49 25.25 -3.39
CA GLU A 33 20.65 25.10 -2.53
C GLU A 33 20.36 24.20 -1.34
N ASP A 34 19.20 24.31 -0.70
CA ASP A 34 18.83 23.44 0.43
C ASP A 34 18.73 21.98 -0.01
N PHE A 35 18.20 21.72 -1.20
CA PHE A 35 18.17 20.37 -1.77
C PHE A 35 19.56 19.82 -2.07
N LYS A 36 20.52 20.66 -2.49
CA LYS A 36 21.92 20.24 -2.72
C LYS A 36 22.60 19.78 -1.43
N HIS A 37 22.19 20.31 -0.28
CA HIS A 37 22.71 19.93 1.04
C HIS A 37 21.89 18.83 1.73
N ALA A 38 20.75 18.44 1.17
CA ALA A 38 19.89 17.42 1.74
C ALA A 38 20.59 16.06 1.79
N ARG A 39 20.49 15.37 2.93
CA ARG A 39 21.07 14.04 3.13
C ARG A 39 19.97 13.00 3.36
N PRO A 40 20.17 11.74 2.94
CA PRO A 40 19.21 10.68 3.21
C PRO A 40 18.93 10.52 4.71
N ALA A 41 17.66 10.33 5.08
CA ALA A 41 17.26 10.12 6.47
C ALA A 41 18.00 8.93 7.14
N SER A 42 18.41 7.93 6.37
CA SER A 42 19.19 6.79 6.87
C SER A 42 20.59 7.19 7.36
N GLU A 43 21.15 8.29 6.87
CA GLU A 43 22.45 8.78 7.30
C GLU A 43 22.38 9.66 8.54
N VAL A 44 21.32 10.45 8.67
CA VAL A 44 21.16 11.44 9.76
C VAL A 44 20.33 10.89 10.93
N PHE A 45 19.44 9.94 10.68
CA PHE A 45 18.57 9.30 11.67
C PHE A 45 18.52 7.77 11.48
N PRO A 46 19.66 7.07 11.64
CA PRO A 46 19.76 5.64 11.34
C PRO A 46 18.80 4.78 12.17
N ASP A 47 18.62 5.07 13.47
CA ASP A 47 17.76 4.29 14.35
C ASP A 47 16.27 4.43 14.00
N LEU A 48 15.84 5.63 13.64
CA LEU A 48 14.47 5.91 13.22
C LEU A 48 14.13 5.15 11.93
N VAL A 49 15.05 5.14 10.97
CA VAL A 49 14.88 4.41 9.71
C VAL A 49 14.89 2.90 9.96
N ALA A 50 15.79 2.39 10.80
CA ALA A 50 15.83 0.98 11.16
C ALA A 50 14.49 0.52 11.77
N ASP A 51 13.93 1.29 12.68
CA ASP A 51 12.63 0.99 13.29
C ASP A 51 11.46 1.09 12.31
N ALA A 52 11.47 2.07 11.40
CA ALA A 52 10.47 2.15 10.34
C ALA A 52 10.54 0.94 9.37
N LEU A 53 11.74 0.47 9.06
CA LEU A 53 11.95 -0.70 8.20
C LEU A 53 11.55 -2.01 8.89
N LYS A 54 11.77 -2.15 10.21
CA LYS A 54 11.26 -3.30 10.99
C LYS A 54 9.73 -3.42 10.94
N ARG A 55 9.01 -2.30 10.87
CA ARG A 55 7.54 -2.28 10.77
C ARG A 55 7.01 -2.58 9.36
N ARG A 56 7.86 -2.54 8.33
CA ARG A 56 7.45 -2.99 7.00
C ARG A 56 7.43 -4.51 6.98
N ARG A 57 6.32 -5.08 6.51
CA ARG A 57 6.26 -6.49 6.17
C ARG A 57 7.34 -6.76 5.13
N GLY A 58 8.37 -7.51 5.52
CA GLY A 58 9.48 -7.85 4.64
C GLY A 58 9.00 -8.59 3.38
N ALA A 59 9.87 -8.64 2.37
CA ALA A 59 9.64 -9.48 1.20
C ALA A 59 9.29 -10.92 1.67
N GLN A 60 8.30 -11.55 1.03
CA GLN A 60 8.01 -12.96 1.33
C GLN A 60 9.25 -13.78 0.99
N LYS A 61 9.97 -14.24 2.02
CA LYS A 61 11.21 -15.03 1.88
C LYS A 61 11.01 -16.32 1.08
N HIS A 62 9.78 -16.86 1.08
CA HIS A 62 9.37 -17.99 0.27
C HIS A 62 7.93 -17.77 -0.23
N PRO A 63 7.72 -17.38 -1.51
CA PRO A 63 6.38 -17.34 -2.09
C PRO A 63 5.85 -18.77 -2.16
N THR A 64 4.96 -19.15 -1.25
CA THR A 64 4.35 -20.50 -1.23
C THR A 64 3.31 -20.70 -2.32
N LYS A 65 2.92 -19.62 -3.02
CA LYS A 65 1.94 -19.63 -4.10
C LYS A 65 2.63 -19.40 -5.43
N VAL A 66 2.46 -20.34 -6.35
CA VAL A 66 2.91 -20.21 -7.74
C VAL A 66 1.73 -19.72 -8.58
N LEU A 67 1.94 -18.66 -9.37
CA LEU A 67 0.95 -18.20 -10.33
C LEU A 67 0.93 -19.17 -11.52
N VAL A 68 -0.22 -19.78 -11.76
CA VAL A 68 -0.45 -20.69 -12.90
C VAL A 68 -1.55 -20.14 -13.78
N SER A 69 -1.40 -20.26 -15.09
CA SER A 69 -2.45 -19.93 -16.06
C SER A 69 -3.29 -21.18 -16.33
N LEU A 70 -4.55 -21.17 -15.89
CA LEU A 70 -5.50 -22.28 -16.05
C LEU A 70 -6.80 -21.74 -16.67
N ARG A 71 -7.35 -22.47 -17.64
CA ARG A 71 -8.70 -22.22 -18.16
C ARG A 71 -9.71 -23.04 -17.36
N LEU A 72 -10.74 -22.36 -16.88
CA LEU A 72 -11.87 -22.96 -16.18
C LEU A 72 -13.15 -22.67 -16.97
N GLU A 73 -14.15 -23.54 -16.84
CA GLU A 73 -15.46 -23.32 -17.43
C GLU A 73 -16.09 -22.02 -16.89
N ARG A 74 -16.88 -21.36 -17.75
CA ARG A 74 -17.45 -20.03 -17.48
C ARG A 74 -18.35 -20.04 -16.25
N ASP A 75 -19.27 -20.99 -16.20
CA ASP A 75 -20.26 -21.16 -15.13
C ASP A 75 -19.60 -21.38 -13.76
N VAL A 76 -18.51 -22.15 -13.72
CA VAL A 76 -17.70 -22.39 -12.52
C VAL A 76 -17.10 -21.08 -12.01
N VAL A 77 -16.49 -20.29 -12.89
CA VAL A 77 -15.88 -19.00 -12.52
C VAL A 77 -16.93 -18.01 -12.03
N GLU A 78 -18.09 -17.95 -12.69
CA GLU A 78 -19.20 -17.08 -12.30
C GLU A 78 -19.73 -17.45 -10.91
N ARG A 79 -19.98 -18.73 -10.66
CA ARG A 79 -20.43 -19.23 -9.35
C ARG A 79 -19.42 -18.93 -8.24
N LEU A 80 -18.12 -19.10 -8.52
CA LEU A 80 -17.07 -18.80 -7.57
C LEU A 80 -16.99 -17.30 -7.27
N ARG A 81 -17.03 -16.43 -8.28
CA ARG A 81 -17.01 -14.97 -8.10
C ARG A 81 -18.23 -14.47 -7.31
N ALA A 82 -19.40 -15.05 -7.55
CA ALA A 82 -20.63 -14.74 -6.83
C ALA A 82 -20.54 -15.02 -5.32
N SER A 83 -19.63 -15.91 -4.87
CA SER A 83 -19.38 -16.13 -3.44
C SER A 83 -18.68 -14.95 -2.73
N GLY A 84 -18.35 -13.88 -3.45
CA GLY A 84 -17.84 -12.63 -2.91
C GLY A 84 -16.32 -12.58 -2.73
N PRO A 85 -15.80 -11.59 -1.97
CA PRO A 85 -14.37 -11.45 -1.72
C PRO A 85 -13.73 -12.75 -1.20
N GLY A 86 -12.49 -13.01 -1.62
CA GLY A 86 -11.75 -14.21 -1.21
C GLY A 86 -12.06 -15.48 -2.01
N TRP A 87 -12.87 -15.42 -3.08
CA TRP A 87 -13.21 -16.60 -3.89
C TRP A 87 -11.98 -17.35 -4.43
N GLN A 88 -10.92 -16.65 -4.81
CA GLN A 88 -9.65 -17.29 -5.24
C GLN A 88 -8.98 -18.08 -4.11
N SER A 89 -9.08 -17.62 -2.87
CA SER A 89 -8.55 -18.37 -1.72
C SER A 89 -9.39 -19.62 -1.46
N ARG A 90 -10.72 -19.52 -1.57
CA ARG A 90 -11.61 -20.70 -1.53
C ARG A 90 -11.26 -21.73 -2.62
N VAL A 91 -10.99 -21.29 -3.85
CA VAL A 91 -10.54 -22.18 -4.94
C VAL A 91 -9.25 -22.89 -4.56
N ASN A 92 -8.26 -22.15 -4.06
CA ASN A 92 -7.01 -22.75 -3.60
C ASN A 92 -7.23 -23.79 -2.49
N ASP A 93 -8.12 -23.52 -1.53
CA ASP A 93 -8.41 -24.46 -0.45
C ASP A 93 -9.12 -25.72 -0.94
N MET A 94 -10.04 -25.60 -1.91
CA MET A 94 -10.67 -26.74 -2.59
C MET A 94 -9.62 -27.60 -3.30
N LEU A 95 -8.69 -26.98 -4.04
CA LEU A 95 -7.62 -27.69 -4.73
C LEU A 95 -6.66 -28.37 -3.75
N ARG A 96 -6.30 -27.71 -2.65
CA ARG A 96 -5.47 -28.33 -1.60
C ARG A 96 -6.14 -29.55 -1.00
N LYS A 97 -7.43 -29.47 -0.65
CA LYS A 97 -8.17 -30.62 -0.12
C LYS A 97 -8.24 -31.78 -1.13
N ALA A 98 -8.48 -31.47 -2.41
CA ALA A 98 -8.59 -32.48 -3.46
C ALA A 98 -7.26 -33.17 -3.81
N VAL A 99 -6.14 -32.43 -3.77
CA VAL A 99 -4.83 -32.93 -4.21
C VAL A 99 -3.98 -33.46 -3.04
N LEU A 100 -4.06 -32.82 -1.87
CA LEU A 100 -3.18 -33.14 -0.74
C LEU A 100 -3.84 -34.01 0.33
N GLY A 101 -5.18 -34.19 0.28
CA GLY A 101 -5.94 -34.85 1.34
C GLY A 101 -5.91 -33.99 2.61
N GLY A 102 -7.04 -33.34 2.93
CA GLY A 102 -7.13 -32.35 4.02
C GLY A 102 -6.55 -32.79 5.36
#